data_AF-A0A654TLU2-F1
#
_entry.id   AF-A0A654TLU2-F1
#
_cell.length_a   1.000
_cell.length_b   1.000
_cell.length_c   1.000
_cell.angle_alpha   90.00
_cell.angle_beta   90.00
_cell.angle_gamma   90.00
#
_symmetry.space_group_name_H-M   'P 1'
#
loop_
_entity.id
_entity.type
_entity.pdbx_description
1 polymer ?
#
loop_
_entity_poly.entity_id
_entity_poly.type
_entity_poly.pdbx_seq_one_letter_code
_entity_poly.pdbx_strand_id
1 'polypeptide(L)' 'MRRKFRPSSAAMLPLRTALDRGLLSIRGVDRTLRVAWSLADLAGRTSPGIDEVAAALSFRQTGARR' A
#
# COMPACT_ATOMS: atom_id res chain seq x y z
N MET A 1 -5.51 2.47 13.15
CA MET A 1 -5.52 1.71 11.88
C MET A 1 -6.02 0.31 12.18
N ARG A 2 -6.85 -0.27 11.30
CA ARG A 2 -7.59 -1.54 11.49
C ARG A 2 -6.69 -2.72 11.90
N ARG A 3 -6.41 -2.90 13.20
CA ARG A 3 -5.53 -3.98 13.73
C ARG A 3 -6.03 -5.39 13.38
N LYS A 4 -7.33 -5.54 13.08
CA LYS A 4 -7.99 -6.83 12.76
C LYS A 4 -7.97 -7.21 11.27
N PHE A 5 -7.66 -6.29 10.34
CA PHE A 5 -7.69 -6.58 8.91
C PHE A 5 -6.29 -6.40 8.31
N ARG A 6 -5.53 -7.48 8.30
CA ARG A 6 -4.23 -7.52 7.60
C ARG A 6 -4.50 -7.86 6.13
N PRO A 7 -3.95 -7.10 5.18
CA PRO A 7 -3.93 -7.50 3.78
C PRO A 7 -3.25 -8.86 3.63
N SER A 8 -3.52 -9.55 2.53
CA SER A 8 -2.87 -10.82 2.24
C SER A 8 -1.34 -10.65 2.19
N SER A 9 -0.61 -11.74 2.49
CA SER A 9 0.86 -11.73 2.40
C SER A 9 1.33 -11.29 1.01
N ALA A 10 0.61 -11.71 -0.04
CA ALA A 10 0.89 -11.33 -1.43
C ALA A 10 0.73 -9.82 -1.66
N ALA A 11 -0.33 -9.19 -1.12
CA ALA A 11 -0.51 -7.74 -1.19
C ALA A 11 0.56 -6.97 -0.39
N MET A 12 1.11 -7.56 0.68
CA MET A 12 2.18 -6.95 1.47
C MET A 12 3.58 -7.09 0.85
N LEU A 13 3.79 -8.05 -0.05
CA LEU A 13 5.10 -8.36 -0.63
C LEU A 13 5.76 -7.17 -1.35
N PRO A 14 5.05 -6.37 -2.17
CA PRO A 14 5.63 -5.18 -2.79
C PRO A 14 6.11 -4.13 -1.78
N LEU A 15 5.33 -3.92 -0.71
CA LEU A 15 5.67 -2.98 0.37
C LEU A 15 6.88 -3.45 1.16
N ARG A 16 6.94 -4.73 1.48
CA ARG A 16 8.07 -5.35 2.17
C ARG A 16 9.34 -5.23 1.34
N THR A 17 9.27 -5.58 0.05
CA THR A 17 10.41 -5.46 -0.88
C THR A 17 10.90 -4.02 -1.01
N ALA A 18 10.00 -3.04 -1.11
CA ALA A 18 10.37 -1.63 -1.19
C ALA A 18 11.00 -1.10 0.11
N LEU A 19 10.51 -1.57 1.26
CA LEU A 19 11.08 -1.26 2.58
C LEU A 19 12.49 -1.86 2.72
N ASP A 20 12.65 -3.15 2.41
CA ASP A 20 13.91 -3.88 2.54
C ASP A 20 15.00 -3.29 1.60
N ARG A 21 14.58 -2.74 0.44
CA ARG A 21 15.47 -2.03 -0.50
C ARG A 21 15.72 -0.56 -0.14
N GLY A 22 15.16 -0.05 0.96
CA GLY A 22 15.27 1.35 1.35
C GLY A 22 14.54 2.35 0.44
N LEU A 23 13.74 1.87 -0.52
CA LEU A 23 12.93 2.70 -1.43
C LEU A 23 11.70 3.30 -0.75
N LEU A 24 11.30 2.71 0.39
CA LEU A 24 10.17 3.10 1.20
C LEU A 24 10.56 3.09 2.68
N SER A 25 10.17 4.11 3.43
CA SER A 25 10.32 4.10 4.89
C SER A 25 9.15 3.40 5.56
N ILE A 26 9.25 3.06 6.85
CA ILE A 26 8.14 2.48 7.63
C ILE A 26 6.91 3.41 7.61
N ARG A 27 7.11 4.73 7.71
CA ARG A 27 6.01 5.70 7.56
C ARG A 27 5.48 5.75 6.12
N GLY A 28 6.33 5.49 5.13
CA GLY A 28 5.94 5.31 3.73
C GLY A 28 5.01 4.11 3.57
N VAL A 29 5.33 2.97 4.18
CA VAL A 29 4.48 1.77 4.20
C VAL A 29 3.10 2.08 4.77
N ASP A 30 3.03 2.75 5.93
CA ASP A 30 1.77 3.11 6.58
C ASP A 30 0.90 4.01 5.68
N ARG A 31 1.50 5.04 5.07
CA ARG A 31 0.79 5.95 4.15
C ARG A 31 0.29 5.24 2.90
N THR A 32 1.16 4.45 2.25
CA THR A 32 0.77 3.67 1.07
C THR A 32 -0.35 2.70 1.40
N LEU A 33 -0.29 2.06 2.57
CA LEU A 33 -1.33 1.15 3.01
C LEU A 33 -2.66 1.87 3.28
N ARG A 34 -2.66 3.10 3.81
CA ARG A 34 -3.89 3.92 3.94
C ARG A 34 -4.54 4.19 2.57
N VAL A 35 -3.73 4.52 1.56
CA VAL A 35 -4.24 4.76 0.19
C VAL A 35 -4.80 3.47 -0.42
N ALA A 36 -4.09 2.35 -0.27
CA ALA A 36 -4.57 1.05 -0.74
C ALA A 36 -5.91 0.66 -0.11
N TRP A 37 -6.11 0.97 1.18
CA TRP A 37 -7.41 0.80 1.84
C TRP A 37 -8.51 1.65 1.22
N SER A 38 -8.24 2.92 0.93
CA SER A 38 -9.21 3.78 0.24
C SER A 38 -9.56 3.25 -1.15
N LEU A 39 -8.59 2.71 -1.90
CA LEU A 39 -8.84 2.08 -3.20
C LEU A 39 -9.69 0.81 -3.06
N ALA A 40 -9.44 0.00 -2.04
CA ALA A 40 -10.24 -1.18 -1.74
C ALA A 40 -11.69 -0.81 -1.38
N ASP A 41 -11.87 0.20 -0.53
CA ASP A 41 -13.19 0.69 -0.14
C ASP A 41 -13.96 1.22 -1.38
N LEU A 42 -13.31 1.97 -2.27
CA LEU A 42 -13.89 2.43 -3.55
C LEU A 42 -14.26 1.28 -4.49
N ALA A 43 -13.47 0.20 -4.49
CA ALA A 43 -13.73 -1.00 -5.27
C ALA A 43 -14.74 -1.95 -4.60
N GLY A 44 -15.33 -1.58 -3.44
CA GLY A 44 -16.26 -2.43 -2.70
C GLY A 44 -15.61 -3.69 -2.10
N ARG A 45 -14.28 -3.72 -1.95
CA ARG A 45 -13.54 -4.85 -1.39
C ARG A 45 -13.38 -4.71 0.11
N THR A 46 -13.35 -5.83 0.81
CA THR A 46 -13.18 -5.87 2.27
C THR A 46 -11.71 -5.76 2.72
N SER A 47 -10.77 -5.86 1.79
CA SER A 47 -9.33 -5.76 2.02
C SER A 47 -8.58 -5.42 0.71
N PRO A 48 -7.49 -4.64 0.75
CA PRO A 48 -6.67 -4.36 -0.43
C PRO A 48 -5.92 -5.61 -0.90
N GLY A 49 -5.92 -5.80 -2.22
CA GLY A 49 -5.11 -6.78 -2.93
C GLY A 49 -3.82 -6.19 -3.49
N ILE A 50 -3.18 -6.94 -4.38
CA ILE A 50 -1.93 -6.52 -5.05
C ILE A 50 -2.16 -5.27 -5.89
N ASP A 51 -3.29 -5.21 -6.60
CA ASP A 51 -3.61 -4.11 -7.52
C ASP A 51 -3.76 -2.77 -6.80
N GLU A 52 -4.47 -2.75 -5.67
CA GLU A 52 -4.63 -1.54 -4.85
C GLU A 52 -3.30 -1.08 -4.26
N VAL A 53 -2.45 -2.03 -3.83
CA VAL A 53 -1.13 -1.71 -3.29
C VAL A 53 -0.20 -1.20 -4.38
N ALA A 54 -0.23 -1.79 -5.58
CA ALA A 54 0.55 -1.35 -6.73
C ALA A 54 0.14 0.06 -7.18
N ALA A 55 -1.16 0.33 -7.27
CA ALA A 55 -1.70 1.66 -7.57
C ALA A 55 -1.33 2.69 -6.48
N ALA A 56 -1.43 2.32 -5.20
CA ALA A 56 -1.02 3.21 -4.11
C ALA A 56 0.49 3.54 -4.13
N LEU A 57 1.34 2.59 -4.53
CA LEU A 57 2.78 2.81 -4.72
C LEU A 57 3.07 3.73 -5.90
N SER A 58 2.34 3.62 -7.02
CA SER A 58 2.55 4.46 -8.19
C SER A 58 2.21 5.94 -7.91
N PHE A 59 1.16 6.21 -7.13
CA PHE A 59 0.82 7.58 -6.71
C PHE A 59 1.92 8.25 -5.89
N ARG A 60 2.72 7.48 -5.14
CA ARG A 60 3.90 8.02 -4.42
C ARG A 60 4.98 8.47 -5.39
N GLN A 61 5.25 7.70 -6.45
CA GLN A 61 6.28 8.05 -7.43
C GLN A 61 5.89 9.34 -8.17
N THR A 62 4.61 9.52 -8.48
CA THR A 62 4.10 10.74 -9.10
C THR A 62 4.15 11.94 -8.13
N GLY A 63 3.83 11.75 -6.85
CA GLY A 63 3.85 12.82 -5.86
C GLY A 63 5.25 13.28 -5.42
N ALA A 64 6.29 12.46 -5.62
CA ALA A 64 7.68 12.80 -5.31
C ALA A 64 8.41 13.57 -6.43
N ARG A 65 7.76 13.74 -7.60
CA ARG A 65 8.35 14.36 -8.79
C ARG A 65 7.83 15.77 -9.03
N ARG A 66 7.79 16.57 -7.96
CA ARG A 66 7.42 17.99 -8.01
C ARG A 66 8.44 18.83 -7.27
#